data_AF-A0A7X1NTY2-F1
#
_entry.id   AF-A0A7X1NTY2-F1
#
_cell.length_a   1.000
_cell.length_b   1.000
_cell.length_c   1.000
_cell.angle_alpha   90.00
_cell.angle_beta   90.00
_cell.angle_gamma   90.00
#
_symmetry.space_group_name_H-M   'P 1'
#
loop_
_entity.id
_entity.type
_entity.pdbx_description
1 polymer ?
#
loop_
_entity_poly.entity_id
_entity_poly.type
_entity_poly.pdbx_seq_one_letter_code
_entity_poly.pdbx_strand_id
1 'polypeptide(L)'
;MAFLSALLLVLAFLVGSLPLGYWLLRRLGVDPRVNSAYNLGVENVLRRVGPGPAAASAGLDAAKGFLAVLMASAVGSPEVCVLAGLAAYLGHLNPPRFLYGDTPPRGRGNLVLLGVLAGLSVTGLSLWLTVIPVMVYAAALGYWGYASGATLLGLLAFAVLVAVSPLGIPAKLGALGLLVAAGWRFKENLGRIVDGTEPHSLGDVPVAGKRADQVVTAFMIHPMTLENFWQSRRFAWMKPLVDRGVISEASVRRMAENLRPMKVGELHGIKTNEGKEIRCYLLSSPLLPDVFRDQPDLATRRAIEGARLAQELGAEVFGLGAFWSVVGNKGVDVQAAVPDLTITNGGAYTSGTIKAAIPGILRHFEGAGRNLRQATAGIVGANGVVAFGIARTIAPQVGKVIMIGRDMERLERSANTLRRAAKDTEIVTTTSYDTLREADLIFSATSDPNPVIFPEHVKPGAWIFDEGRPADAHESVLDVPGVRLIPGGVVRPPGGMTSNIDLQFGEGAVPACLAETLIIAATGEHHRKSLGPQTLTENINFFVEQAERLGFEVVD
;
A
#
# COMPACT_ATOMS: atom_id res chain seq x y z
N MET A 1 -27.77 -37.88 -23.67
CA MET A 1 -26.76 -36.84 -23.96
C MET A 1 -26.76 -35.72 -22.93
N ALA A 2 -27.86 -34.99 -22.71
CA ALA A 2 -27.88 -33.84 -21.77
C ALA A 2 -27.41 -34.15 -20.33
N PHE A 3 -27.88 -35.26 -19.73
CA PHE A 3 -27.43 -35.67 -18.39
C PHE A 3 -25.93 -35.96 -18.31
N LEU A 4 -25.40 -36.69 -19.30
CA LEU A 4 -23.96 -37.00 -19.38
C LEU A 4 -23.13 -35.72 -19.56
N SER A 5 -23.57 -34.79 -20.42
CA SER A 5 -22.92 -33.48 -20.57
C SER A 5 -22.90 -32.72 -19.25
N ALA A 6 -24.03 -32.64 -18.54
CA ALA A 6 -24.10 -31.95 -17.25
C ALA A 6 -23.16 -32.57 -16.20
N LEU A 7 -23.15 -33.91 -16.11
CA LEU A 7 -22.25 -34.64 -15.21
C LEU A 7 -20.77 -34.35 -15.53
N LEU A 8 -20.39 -34.37 -16.81
CA LEU A 8 -19.01 -34.10 -17.23
C LEU A 8 -18.59 -32.65 -16.98
N LEU A 9 -19.50 -31.68 -17.09
CA LEU A 9 -19.21 -30.28 -16.72
C LEU A 9 -18.99 -30.14 -15.21
N VAL A 10 -19.76 -30.84 -14.38
CA VAL A 10 -19.53 -30.89 -12.93
C VAL A 10 -18.18 -31.54 -12.62
N LEU A 11 -17.85 -32.66 -13.27
CA LEU A 11 -16.55 -33.32 -13.09
C LEU A 11 -15.38 -32.44 -13.56
N ALA A 12 -15.54 -31.71 -14.68
CA ALA A 12 -14.54 -30.75 -15.16
C ALA A 12 -14.29 -29.64 -14.13
N PHE A 13 -15.35 -29.10 -13.51
CA PHE A 13 -15.23 -28.13 -12.41
C PHE A 13 -14.48 -28.72 -11.21
N LEU A 14 -14.81 -29.94 -10.79
CA LEU A 14 -14.16 -30.62 -9.67
C LEU A 14 -12.68 -30.89 -9.95
N VAL A 15 -12.33 -31.37 -11.15
CA VAL A 15 -10.95 -31.58 -11.59
C VAL A 15 -10.17 -30.26 -11.61
N GLY A 16 -10.76 -29.19 -12.15
CA GLY A 16 -10.18 -27.84 -12.11
C GLY A 16 -9.90 -27.34 -10.70
N SER A 17 -10.79 -27.68 -9.76
CA SER A 17 -10.72 -27.30 -8.34
C SER A 17 -9.66 -28.05 -7.54
N LEU A 18 -8.92 -29.00 -8.13
CA LEU A 18 -7.91 -29.77 -7.37
C LEU A 18 -6.62 -28.93 -7.11
N PRO A 19 -6.15 -28.85 -5.84
CA PRO A 19 -4.95 -28.13 -5.41
C PRO A 19 -3.59 -28.68 -5.86
N LEU A 20 -3.49 -29.44 -6.96
CA LEU A 20 -2.36 -30.34 -7.19
C LEU A 20 -0.98 -29.67 -7.06
N GLY A 21 -0.80 -28.49 -7.67
CA GLY A 21 0.44 -27.70 -7.53
C GLY A 21 0.69 -27.19 -6.10
N TYR A 22 -0.36 -26.72 -5.41
CA TYR A 22 -0.28 -26.30 -4.02
C TYR A 22 0.13 -27.45 -3.08
N TRP A 23 -0.48 -28.62 -3.23
CA TRP A 23 -0.13 -29.80 -2.43
C TRP A 23 1.31 -30.26 -2.67
N LEU A 24 1.79 -30.19 -3.91
CA LEU A 24 3.17 -30.50 -4.24
C LEU A 24 4.14 -29.56 -3.51
N LEU A 25 3.95 -28.25 -3.66
CA LEU A 25 4.85 -27.26 -3.05
C LEU A 25 4.82 -27.32 -1.51
N ARG A 26 3.64 -27.54 -0.92
CA ARG A 26 3.51 -27.69 0.54
C ARG A 26 4.27 -28.91 1.07
N ARG A 27 4.31 -30.03 0.33
CA ARG A 27 5.11 -31.21 0.69
C ARG A 27 6.61 -30.95 0.63
N LEU A 28 7.04 -29.95 -0.14
CA LEU A 28 8.43 -29.51 -0.23
C LEU A 28 8.77 -28.44 0.83
N GLY A 29 7.90 -28.21 1.80
CA GLY A 29 8.11 -27.22 2.87
C GLY A 29 7.90 -25.76 2.43
N VAL A 30 7.41 -25.54 1.21
CA VAL A 30 7.16 -24.19 0.69
C VAL A 30 5.68 -23.89 0.84
N ASP A 31 5.33 -22.84 1.58
CA ASP A 31 3.97 -22.34 1.61
C ASP A 31 3.70 -21.45 0.38
N PRO A 32 2.90 -21.88 -0.62
CA PRO A 32 2.62 -21.08 -1.81
C PRO A 32 1.78 -19.84 -1.49
N ARG A 33 1.19 -19.75 -0.28
CA ARG A 33 0.37 -18.60 0.15
C ARG A 33 1.23 -17.41 0.57
N VAL A 34 2.39 -17.69 1.15
CA VAL A 34 3.42 -16.70 1.53
C VAL A 34 4.28 -16.30 0.30
N ASN A 35 4.11 -17.04 -0.80
CA ASN A 35 4.68 -16.75 -2.11
C ASN A 35 3.68 -15.96 -2.93
N SER A 36 3.61 -14.67 -2.65
CA SER A 36 2.70 -13.69 -3.23
C SER A 36 1.57 -14.21 -4.14
N ALA A 37 0.34 -14.29 -3.59
CA ALA A 37 -0.89 -14.56 -4.32
C ALA A 37 -1.13 -13.64 -5.54
N TYR A 38 -0.51 -12.46 -5.57
CA TYR A 38 -0.56 -11.51 -6.68
C TYR A 38 0.43 -11.84 -7.80
N ASN A 39 1.42 -12.69 -7.49
CA ASN A 39 2.50 -13.10 -8.36
C ASN A 39 2.67 -14.64 -8.44
N LEU A 40 1.65 -15.45 -8.12
CA LEU A 40 1.65 -16.89 -8.41
C LEU A 40 1.54 -17.14 -9.93
N GLY A 41 2.60 -16.75 -10.63
CA GLY A 41 2.99 -17.29 -11.92
C GLY A 41 4.11 -18.32 -11.71
N VAL A 42 4.32 -19.18 -12.70
CA VAL A 42 5.36 -20.21 -12.70
C VAL A 42 6.74 -19.60 -12.46
N GLU A 43 6.94 -18.35 -12.87
CA GLU A 43 8.16 -17.57 -12.75
C GLU A 43 8.59 -17.40 -11.29
N ASN A 44 7.65 -17.20 -10.37
CA ASN A 44 7.96 -17.00 -8.96
C ASN A 44 8.28 -18.30 -8.24
N VAL A 45 7.54 -19.36 -8.57
CA VAL A 45 7.84 -20.70 -8.06
C VAL A 45 9.21 -21.16 -8.59
N LEU A 46 9.50 -20.90 -9.88
CA LEU A 46 10.79 -21.18 -10.51
C LEU A 46 11.93 -20.47 -9.79
N ARG A 47 11.75 -19.18 -9.47
CA ARG A 47 12.79 -18.36 -8.84
C ARG A 47 13.00 -18.69 -7.35
N ARG A 48 11.98 -19.12 -6.61
CA ARG A 48 12.07 -19.38 -5.15
C ARG A 48 12.29 -20.86 -4.80
N VAL A 49 11.76 -21.79 -5.58
CA VAL A 49 11.76 -23.24 -5.29
C VAL A 49 12.62 -24.02 -6.29
N GLY A 50 12.97 -23.42 -7.43
CA GLY A 50 13.77 -24.03 -8.47
C GLY A 50 12.95 -24.62 -9.63
N PRO A 51 13.62 -24.97 -10.75
CA PRO A 51 12.97 -25.34 -12.00
C PRO A 51 12.16 -26.63 -11.95
N GLY A 52 12.65 -27.66 -11.25
CA GLY A 52 11.95 -28.95 -11.14
C GLY A 52 10.57 -28.82 -10.49
N PRO A 53 10.48 -28.35 -9.23
CA PRO A 53 9.20 -28.15 -8.55
C PRO A 53 8.25 -27.19 -9.26
N ALA A 54 8.78 -26.13 -9.87
CA ALA A 54 8.00 -25.17 -10.64
C ALA A 54 7.38 -25.80 -11.89
N ALA A 55 8.18 -26.53 -12.68
CA ALA A 55 7.70 -27.23 -13.87
C ALA A 55 6.69 -28.33 -13.52
N ALA A 56 6.93 -29.07 -12.44
CA ALA A 56 5.99 -30.09 -11.97
C ALA A 56 4.64 -29.48 -11.53
N SER A 57 4.67 -28.39 -10.75
CA SER A 57 3.45 -27.67 -10.37
C SER A 57 2.70 -27.11 -11.59
N ALA A 58 3.43 -26.51 -12.54
CA ALA A 58 2.87 -25.99 -13.78
C ALA A 58 2.22 -27.10 -14.62
N GLY A 59 2.90 -28.24 -14.74
CA GLY A 59 2.43 -29.42 -15.46
C GLY A 59 1.16 -29.99 -14.85
N LEU A 60 1.05 -30.04 -13.51
CA LEU A 60 -0.17 -30.48 -12.83
C LEU A 60 -1.36 -29.56 -13.09
N ASP A 61 -1.15 -28.23 -13.13
CA ASP A 61 -2.21 -27.28 -13.49
C ASP A 61 -2.61 -27.37 -14.96
N ALA A 62 -1.67 -27.60 -15.88
CA ALA A 62 -2.00 -27.86 -17.29
C ALA A 62 -2.74 -29.20 -17.45
N ALA A 63 -2.30 -30.26 -16.77
CA ALA A 63 -2.88 -31.59 -16.85
C ALA A 63 -4.35 -31.61 -16.45
N LYS A 64 -4.76 -30.88 -15.41
CA LYS A 64 -6.19 -30.83 -15.02
C LYS A 64 -7.06 -30.11 -16.05
N GLY A 65 -6.55 -29.05 -16.68
CA GLY A 65 -7.25 -28.35 -17.76
C GLY A 65 -7.42 -29.26 -18.98
N PHE A 66 -6.35 -29.97 -19.35
CA PHE A 66 -6.35 -30.95 -20.43
C PHE A 66 -7.32 -32.11 -20.16
N LEU A 67 -7.23 -32.71 -18.97
CA LEU A 67 -8.08 -33.84 -18.56
C LEU A 67 -9.57 -33.47 -18.55
N ALA A 68 -9.91 -32.27 -18.07
CA ALA A 68 -11.30 -31.80 -18.06
C ALA A 68 -11.91 -31.77 -19.47
N VAL A 69 -11.15 -31.30 -20.46
CA VAL A 69 -11.59 -31.27 -21.86
C VAL A 69 -11.65 -32.69 -22.44
N LEU A 70 -10.65 -33.53 -22.16
CA LEU A 70 -10.60 -34.90 -22.67
C LEU A 70 -11.75 -35.78 -22.13
N MET A 71 -12.13 -35.62 -20.87
CA MET A 71 -13.31 -36.31 -20.33
C MET A 71 -14.59 -35.90 -21.07
N ALA A 72 -14.72 -34.61 -21.40
CA ALA A 72 -15.87 -34.07 -22.13
C ALA A 72 -15.92 -34.52 -23.59
N SER A 73 -14.78 -34.84 -24.21
CA SER A 73 -14.73 -35.29 -25.61
C SER A 73 -15.42 -36.63 -25.83
N ALA A 74 -15.64 -37.43 -24.79
CA ALA A 74 -16.42 -38.68 -24.85
C ALA A 74 -17.87 -38.46 -25.33
N VAL A 75 -18.40 -37.25 -25.22
CA VAL A 75 -19.75 -36.90 -25.71
C VAL A 75 -19.77 -36.70 -27.23
N GLY A 76 -18.62 -36.46 -27.86
CA GLY A 76 -18.52 -36.16 -29.29
C GLY A 76 -19.06 -34.78 -29.69
N SER A 77 -19.28 -33.87 -28.72
CA SER A 77 -19.70 -32.49 -28.97
C SER A 77 -18.57 -31.50 -28.64
N PRO A 78 -18.03 -30.79 -29.65
CA PRO A 78 -17.03 -29.75 -29.42
C PRO A 78 -17.53 -28.62 -28.51
N GLU A 79 -18.82 -28.32 -28.51
CA GLU A 79 -19.43 -27.33 -27.63
C GLU A 79 -19.30 -27.72 -26.15
N VAL A 80 -19.54 -29.00 -25.84
CA VAL A 80 -19.38 -29.53 -24.47
C VAL A 80 -17.91 -29.47 -24.04
N CYS A 81 -16.97 -29.67 -24.97
CA CYS A 81 -15.53 -29.55 -24.70
C CYS A 81 -15.13 -28.13 -24.32
N VAL A 82 -15.62 -27.10 -25.03
CA VAL A 82 -15.35 -25.69 -24.70
C VAL A 82 -15.97 -25.32 -23.35
N LEU A 83 -17.20 -25.77 -23.08
CA LEU A 83 -17.86 -25.57 -21.78
C LEU A 83 -17.14 -26.28 -20.63
N ALA A 84 -16.56 -27.46 -20.88
CA ALA A 84 -15.75 -28.16 -19.88
C ALA A 84 -14.45 -27.39 -19.57
N GLY A 85 -13.85 -26.76 -20.57
CA GLY A 85 -12.73 -25.84 -20.38
C GLY A 85 -13.09 -24.65 -19.47
N LEU A 86 -14.26 -24.04 -19.70
CA LEU A 86 -14.80 -23.00 -18.81
C LEU A 86 -15.04 -23.52 -17.39
N ALA A 87 -15.68 -24.68 -17.25
CA ALA A 87 -15.96 -25.28 -15.95
C ALA A 87 -14.68 -25.55 -15.15
N ALA A 88 -13.65 -26.12 -15.80
CA ALA A 88 -12.34 -26.37 -15.18
C ALA A 88 -11.65 -25.07 -14.74
N TYR A 89 -11.71 -24.02 -15.56
CA TYR A 89 -11.14 -22.72 -15.21
C TYR A 89 -11.88 -22.08 -14.02
N LEU A 90 -13.22 -22.12 -14.01
CA LEU A 90 -14.02 -21.63 -12.89
C LEU A 90 -13.73 -22.40 -11.59
N GLY A 91 -13.56 -23.71 -11.67
CA GLY A 91 -13.14 -24.54 -10.54
C GLY A 91 -11.75 -24.19 -10.02
N HIS A 92 -10.79 -23.95 -10.91
CA HIS A 92 -9.44 -23.47 -10.52
C HIS A 92 -9.49 -22.10 -9.82
N LEU A 93 -10.33 -21.18 -10.30
CA LEU A 93 -10.45 -19.84 -9.73
C LEU A 93 -11.23 -19.81 -8.41
N ASN A 94 -12.21 -20.69 -8.26
CA ASN A 94 -13.13 -20.70 -7.12
C ASN A 94 -13.25 -22.11 -6.52
N PRO A 95 -12.15 -22.68 -6.03
CA PRO A 95 -12.20 -24.00 -5.47
C PRO A 95 -13.07 -24.05 -4.20
N PRO A 96 -13.77 -25.17 -3.93
CA PRO A 96 -14.48 -25.37 -2.67
C PRO A 96 -13.57 -25.23 -1.44
N ARG A 97 -14.05 -24.50 -0.42
CA ARG A 97 -13.26 -24.16 0.79
C ARG A 97 -12.65 -25.38 1.49
N PHE A 98 -13.34 -26.51 1.54
CA PHE A 98 -12.85 -27.71 2.22
C PHE A 98 -11.56 -28.30 1.60
N LEU A 99 -11.23 -27.96 0.35
CA LEU A 99 -9.99 -28.42 -0.30
C LEU A 99 -8.75 -27.59 0.07
N TYR A 100 -8.94 -26.37 0.61
CA TYR A 100 -7.86 -25.38 0.79
C TYR A 100 -7.85 -24.68 2.15
N GLY A 101 -8.84 -24.92 3.01
CA GLY A 101 -8.97 -24.26 4.31
C GLY A 101 -9.37 -22.77 4.18
N ASP A 102 -8.96 -21.95 5.14
CA ASP A 102 -9.41 -20.55 5.26
C ASP A 102 -8.77 -19.58 4.25
N THR A 103 -7.70 -20.00 3.56
CA THR A 103 -6.94 -19.17 2.61
C THR A 103 -6.86 -19.84 1.24
N PRO A 104 -7.82 -19.59 0.33
CA PRO A 104 -7.81 -20.21 -1.00
C PRO A 104 -6.62 -19.70 -1.83
N PRO A 105 -5.90 -20.58 -2.54
CA PRO A 105 -4.81 -20.16 -3.40
C PRO A 105 -5.36 -19.37 -4.58
N ARG A 106 -4.73 -18.24 -4.82
CA ARG A 106 -5.11 -17.28 -5.84
C ARG A 106 -4.22 -17.46 -7.06
N GLY A 107 -4.36 -18.58 -7.75
CA GLY A 107 -3.72 -18.80 -9.05
C GLY A 107 -4.26 -17.85 -10.14
N ARG A 108 -3.43 -17.52 -11.13
CA ARG A 108 -3.86 -16.80 -12.35
C ARG A 108 -4.61 -17.74 -13.32
N GLY A 109 -4.30 -19.03 -13.23
CA GLY A 109 -4.89 -20.09 -14.04
C GLY A 109 -4.37 -20.16 -15.49
N ASN A 110 -3.30 -19.44 -15.82
CA ASN A 110 -2.69 -19.46 -17.16
C ASN A 110 -2.36 -20.88 -17.64
N LEU A 111 -1.82 -21.71 -16.74
CA LEU A 111 -1.43 -23.08 -17.10
C LEU A 111 -2.65 -23.98 -17.26
N VAL A 112 -3.72 -23.76 -16.49
CA VAL A 112 -5.01 -24.42 -16.73
C VAL A 112 -5.56 -24.06 -18.09
N LEU A 113 -5.54 -22.77 -18.46
CA LEU A 113 -5.99 -22.30 -19.77
C LEU A 113 -5.16 -22.89 -20.91
N LEU A 114 -3.84 -22.99 -20.76
CA LEU A 114 -2.96 -23.68 -21.72
C LEU A 114 -3.34 -25.16 -21.85
N GLY A 115 -3.59 -25.83 -20.72
CA GLY A 115 -4.09 -27.20 -20.69
C GLY A 115 -5.44 -27.37 -21.39
N VAL A 116 -6.37 -26.43 -21.20
CA VAL A 116 -7.66 -26.39 -21.89
C VAL A 116 -7.47 -26.26 -23.40
N LEU A 117 -6.65 -25.32 -23.87
CA LEU A 117 -6.37 -25.17 -25.31
C LEU A 117 -5.68 -26.41 -25.90
N ALA A 118 -4.75 -27.03 -25.17
CA ALA A 118 -4.12 -28.28 -25.57
C ALA A 118 -5.11 -29.45 -25.59
N GLY A 119 -6.08 -29.49 -24.68
CA GLY A 119 -7.15 -30.49 -24.69
C GLY A 119 -8.04 -30.32 -25.91
N LEU A 120 -8.45 -29.08 -26.20
CA LEU A 120 -9.30 -28.75 -27.34
C LEU A 120 -8.64 -29.09 -28.68
N SER A 121 -7.31 -29.02 -28.79
CA SER A 121 -6.59 -29.34 -30.03
C SER A 121 -6.67 -30.82 -30.42
N VAL A 122 -6.98 -31.71 -29.46
CA VAL A 122 -7.11 -33.15 -29.69
C VAL A 122 -8.56 -33.65 -29.69
N THR A 123 -9.57 -32.78 -29.53
CA THR A 123 -11.00 -33.16 -29.56
C THR A 123 -11.64 -33.09 -30.96
N GLY A 124 -10.84 -32.92 -32.01
CA GLY A 124 -11.32 -32.78 -33.40
C GLY A 124 -11.68 -31.34 -33.81
N LEU A 125 -11.41 -30.34 -32.95
CA LEU A 125 -11.46 -28.93 -33.35
C LEU A 125 -10.29 -28.59 -34.28
N SER A 126 -10.48 -27.58 -35.13
CA SER A 126 -9.39 -27.05 -35.96
C SER A 126 -8.22 -26.62 -35.07
N LEU A 127 -7.02 -27.12 -35.37
CA LEU A 127 -5.80 -26.79 -34.64
C LEU A 127 -5.58 -25.26 -34.54
N TRP A 128 -5.95 -24.53 -35.59
CA TRP A 128 -5.84 -23.08 -35.65
C TRP A 128 -6.68 -22.34 -34.59
N LEU A 129 -7.81 -22.93 -34.15
CA LEU A 129 -8.61 -22.37 -33.05
C LEU A 129 -7.87 -22.36 -31.71
N THR A 130 -6.83 -23.18 -31.57
CA THR A 130 -6.07 -23.32 -30.31
C THR A 130 -4.66 -22.75 -30.40
N VAL A 131 -3.99 -22.89 -31.54
CA VAL A 131 -2.62 -22.39 -31.76
C VAL A 131 -2.58 -20.86 -31.87
N ILE A 132 -3.52 -20.23 -32.60
CA ILE A 132 -3.53 -18.78 -32.78
C ILE A 132 -3.64 -18.03 -31.42
N PRO A 133 -4.57 -18.39 -30.51
CA PRO A 133 -4.60 -17.82 -29.15
C PRO A 133 -3.26 -17.92 -28.40
N VAL A 134 -2.55 -19.04 -28.51
CA VAL A 134 -1.24 -19.24 -27.87
C VAL A 134 -0.17 -18.35 -28.53
N MET A 135 -0.20 -18.21 -29.86
CA MET A 135 0.72 -17.29 -30.57
C MET A 135 0.46 -15.84 -30.19
N VAL A 136 -0.80 -15.42 -30.10
CA VAL A 136 -1.18 -14.06 -29.68
C VAL A 136 -0.72 -13.80 -28.24
N TYR A 137 -0.92 -14.77 -27.34
CA TYR A 137 -0.38 -14.70 -25.97
C TYR A 137 1.14 -14.52 -25.98
N ALA A 138 1.88 -15.37 -26.69
CA ALA A 138 3.34 -15.32 -26.73
C ALA A 138 3.87 -14.01 -27.32
N ALA A 139 3.25 -13.53 -28.41
CA ALA A 139 3.61 -12.26 -29.03
C ALA A 139 3.34 -11.06 -28.10
N ALA A 140 2.16 -11.02 -27.47
CA ALA A 140 1.82 -9.97 -26.52
C ALA A 140 2.73 -9.98 -25.28
N LEU A 141 3.06 -11.18 -24.77
CA LEU A 141 4.00 -11.32 -23.66
C LEU A 141 5.41 -10.88 -24.06
N GLY A 142 5.88 -11.22 -25.26
CA GLY A 142 7.20 -10.80 -25.75
C GLY A 142 7.29 -9.28 -25.99
N TYR A 143 6.19 -8.65 -26.43
CA TYR A 143 6.17 -7.22 -26.75
C TYR A 143 5.92 -6.32 -25.52
N TRP A 144 4.96 -6.68 -24.65
CA TRP A 144 4.56 -5.87 -23.48
C TRP A 144 5.07 -6.42 -22.14
N GLY A 145 5.37 -7.71 -22.05
CA GLY A 145 5.81 -8.38 -20.83
C GLY A 145 4.80 -8.48 -19.68
N TYR A 146 3.52 -8.17 -19.91
CA TYR A 146 2.48 -8.35 -18.89
C TYR A 146 1.69 -9.64 -19.15
N ALA A 147 1.92 -10.67 -18.33
CA ALA A 147 1.26 -11.97 -18.48
C ALA A 147 -0.28 -11.90 -18.39
N SER A 148 -0.83 -11.03 -17.56
CA SER A 148 -2.29 -10.81 -17.44
C SER A 148 -2.87 -10.23 -18.74
N GLY A 149 -2.26 -9.18 -19.29
CA GLY A 149 -2.66 -8.58 -20.56
C GLY A 149 -2.53 -9.55 -21.74
N ALA A 150 -1.40 -10.27 -21.82
CA ALA A 150 -1.18 -11.30 -22.83
C ALA A 150 -2.25 -12.42 -22.76
N THR A 151 -2.63 -12.86 -21.56
CA THR A 151 -3.67 -13.89 -21.37
C THR A 151 -5.02 -13.43 -21.90
N LEU A 152 -5.39 -12.19 -21.64
CA LEU A 152 -6.66 -11.63 -22.14
C LEU A 152 -6.66 -11.47 -23.65
N LEU A 153 -5.54 -11.07 -24.26
CA LEU A 153 -5.43 -11.01 -25.73
C LEU A 153 -5.52 -12.39 -26.37
N GLY A 154 -4.89 -13.41 -25.77
CA GLY A 154 -5.02 -14.80 -26.22
C GLY A 154 -6.47 -15.30 -26.12
N LEU A 155 -7.14 -15.05 -25.00
CA LEU A 155 -8.56 -15.42 -24.81
C LEU A 155 -9.51 -14.62 -25.70
N LEU A 156 -9.20 -13.36 -25.99
CA LEU A 156 -9.95 -12.55 -26.94
C LEU A 156 -9.83 -13.14 -28.34
N ALA A 157 -8.62 -13.50 -28.77
CA ALA A 157 -8.41 -14.19 -30.04
C ALA A 157 -9.19 -15.50 -30.09
N PHE A 158 -9.18 -16.30 -29.01
CA PHE A 158 -9.97 -17.52 -28.90
C PHE A 158 -11.47 -17.26 -29.04
N ALA A 159 -12.01 -16.29 -28.29
CA ALA A 159 -13.43 -15.94 -28.34
C ALA A 159 -13.87 -15.46 -29.72
N VAL A 160 -13.07 -14.62 -30.39
CA VAL A 160 -13.34 -14.14 -31.75
C VAL A 160 -13.31 -15.30 -32.75
N LEU A 161 -12.30 -16.16 -32.70
CA LEU A 161 -12.17 -17.31 -33.59
C LEU A 161 -13.34 -18.29 -33.41
N VAL A 162 -13.75 -18.57 -32.18
CA VAL A 162 -14.93 -19.41 -31.90
C VAL A 162 -16.22 -18.73 -32.36
N ALA A 163 -16.35 -17.41 -32.21
CA ALA A 163 -17.53 -16.66 -32.64
C ALA A 163 -17.78 -16.73 -34.16
N VAL A 164 -16.71 -16.70 -34.96
CA VAL A 164 -16.77 -16.79 -36.44
C VAL A 164 -16.71 -18.23 -36.97
N SER A 165 -16.43 -19.21 -36.11
CA SER A 165 -16.44 -20.63 -36.46
C SER A 165 -17.88 -21.18 -36.63
N PRO A 166 -18.05 -22.34 -37.29
CA PRO A 166 -19.37 -23.00 -37.42
C PRO A 166 -19.89 -23.64 -36.12
N LEU A 167 -19.20 -23.46 -34.98
CA LEU A 167 -19.60 -24.03 -33.70
C LEU A 167 -20.93 -23.44 -33.18
N GLY A 168 -21.68 -24.24 -32.43
CA GLY A 168 -22.95 -23.83 -31.85
C GLY A 168 -22.83 -22.71 -30.80
N ILE A 169 -23.97 -22.09 -30.47
CA ILE A 169 -24.09 -21.05 -29.43
C ILE A 169 -23.41 -21.44 -28.10
N PRO A 170 -23.50 -22.70 -27.59
CA PRO A 170 -22.88 -23.02 -26.31
C PRO A 170 -21.34 -22.90 -26.32
N ALA A 171 -20.66 -23.21 -27.43
CA ALA A 171 -19.22 -22.97 -27.56
C ALA A 171 -18.88 -21.48 -27.51
N LYS A 172 -19.67 -20.65 -28.19
CA LYS A 172 -19.50 -19.19 -28.22
C LYS A 172 -19.65 -18.58 -26.83
N LEU A 173 -20.67 -19.02 -26.09
CA LEU A 173 -20.87 -18.62 -24.69
C LEU A 173 -19.75 -19.14 -23.78
N GLY A 174 -19.25 -20.36 -24.01
CA GLY A 174 -18.11 -20.92 -23.27
C GLY A 174 -16.82 -20.12 -23.46
N ALA A 175 -16.50 -19.76 -24.70
CA ALA A 175 -15.32 -18.96 -25.03
C ALA A 175 -15.42 -17.52 -24.50
N LEU A 176 -16.60 -16.89 -24.62
CA LEU A 176 -16.85 -15.58 -24.00
C LEU A 176 -16.77 -15.67 -22.48
N GLY A 177 -17.30 -16.73 -21.88
CA GLY A 177 -17.26 -16.99 -20.45
C GLY A 177 -15.82 -17.11 -19.93
N LEU A 178 -14.92 -17.76 -20.68
CA LEU A 178 -13.49 -17.81 -20.34
C LEU A 178 -12.86 -16.42 -20.32
N LEU A 179 -13.12 -15.61 -21.34
CA LEU A 179 -12.62 -14.23 -21.41
C LEU A 179 -13.16 -13.37 -20.26
N VAL A 180 -14.46 -13.45 -19.95
CA VAL A 180 -15.09 -12.70 -18.86
C VAL A 180 -14.56 -13.14 -17.50
N ALA A 181 -14.46 -14.46 -17.26
CA ALA A 181 -13.94 -15.00 -16.01
C ALA A 181 -12.48 -14.59 -15.78
N ALA A 182 -11.63 -14.66 -16.81
CA ALA A 182 -10.24 -14.22 -16.75
C ALA A 182 -10.14 -12.70 -16.58
N GLY A 183 -10.97 -11.92 -17.27
CA GLY A 183 -11.04 -10.47 -17.15
C GLY A 183 -11.37 -10.04 -15.71
N TRP A 184 -12.38 -10.67 -15.11
CA TRP A 184 -12.72 -10.43 -13.70
C TRP A 184 -11.58 -10.81 -12.77
N ARG A 185 -10.90 -11.93 -13.03
CA ARG A 185 -9.76 -12.38 -12.24
C ARG A 185 -8.58 -11.42 -12.31
N PHE A 186 -8.32 -10.83 -13.47
CA PHE A 186 -7.18 -9.94 -13.73
C PHE A 186 -7.47 -8.45 -13.52
N LYS A 187 -8.66 -8.06 -13.05
CA LYS A 187 -9.02 -6.65 -12.87
C LYS A 187 -7.97 -5.82 -12.09
N GLU A 188 -7.40 -6.41 -11.03
CA GLU A 188 -6.36 -5.74 -10.24
C GLU A 188 -5.01 -5.68 -10.97
N ASN A 189 -4.67 -6.71 -11.76
CA ASN A 189 -3.46 -6.69 -12.60
C ASN A 189 -3.58 -5.61 -13.69
N LEU A 190 -4.76 -5.48 -14.31
CA LEU A 190 -5.04 -4.42 -15.29
C LEU A 190 -4.94 -3.04 -14.66
N GLY A 191 -5.54 -2.84 -13.47
CA GLY A 191 -5.41 -1.59 -12.73
C GLY A 191 -3.95 -1.23 -12.44
N ARG A 192 -3.12 -2.22 -12.07
CA ARG A 192 -1.69 -2.00 -11.84
C ARG A 192 -0.90 -1.73 -13.12
N ILE A 193 -1.27 -2.32 -14.26
CA ILE A 193 -0.66 -1.97 -15.56
C ILE A 193 -0.93 -0.50 -15.87
N VAL A 194 -2.17 -0.04 -15.68
CA VAL A 194 -2.54 1.37 -15.90
C VAL A 194 -1.79 2.31 -14.95
N ASP A 195 -1.64 1.91 -13.68
CA ASP A 195 -0.88 2.69 -12.69
C ASP A 195 0.65 2.56 -12.83
N GLY A 196 1.15 1.69 -13.71
CA GLY A 196 2.59 1.45 -13.90
C GLY A 196 3.26 0.66 -12.77
N THR A 197 2.50 -0.12 -12.00
CA THR A 197 2.98 -0.87 -10.81
C THR A 197 2.90 -2.39 -10.96
N GLU A 198 2.42 -2.90 -12.09
CA GLU A 198 2.42 -4.33 -12.39
C GLU A 198 3.86 -4.75 -12.75
N PRO A 199 4.39 -5.82 -12.17
CA PRO A 199 5.71 -6.31 -12.53
C PRO A 199 5.72 -6.86 -13.96
N HIS A 200 6.77 -6.52 -14.70
CA HIS A 200 7.07 -7.13 -15.98
C HIS A 200 7.50 -8.60 -15.77
N SER A 201 7.04 -9.51 -16.63
CA SER A 201 7.22 -10.97 -16.45
C SER A 201 8.69 -11.41 -16.53
N LEU A 202 9.53 -10.63 -17.22
CA LEU A 202 10.98 -10.82 -17.27
C LEU A 202 11.76 -9.98 -16.26
N GLY A 203 11.09 -9.06 -15.54
CA GLY A 203 11.72 -8.14 -14.59
C GLY A 203 12.14 -8.81 -13.27
N ASP A 204 12.86 -8.07 -12.44
CA ASP A 204 13.12 -8.49 -11.07
C ASP A 204 11.91 -8.21 -10.18
N VAL A 205 11.33 -9.27 -9.61
CA VAL A 205 10.26 -9.17 -8.63
C VAL A 205 10.87 -9.50 -7.28
N PRO A 206 10.83 -8.56 -6.32
CA PRO A 206 11.28 -8.80 -4.97
C PRO A 206 10.22 -9.67 -4.31
N VAL A 207 10.66 -10.85 -3.91
CA VAL A 207 9.87 -11.81 -3.15
C VAL A 207 10.47 -11.86 -1.76
N ALA A 208 9.62 -11.83 -0.73
CA ALA A 208 10.06 -11.97 0.66
C ALA A 208 11.04 -13.14 0.81
N GLY A 209 12.20 -12.89 1.41
CA GLY A 209 13.23 -13.90 1.65
C GLY A 209 13.97 -14.42 0.40
N LYS A 210 13.81 -13.79 -0.77
CA LYS A 210 14.56 -14.15 -2.00
C LYS A 210 16.03 -13.73 -1.93
N ARG A 211 16.28 -12.60 -1.27
CA ARG A 211 17.57 -11.91 -1.24
C ARG A 211 17.80 -11.46 0.20
N ALA A 212 18.91 -11.88 0.80
CA ALA A 212 19.26 -11.46 2.16
C ALA A 212 19.53 -9.94 2.24
N ASP A 213 19.89 -9.34 1.10
CA ASP A 213 20.18 -7.92 0.93
C ASP A 213 18.96 -7.08 0.53
N GLN A 214 17.76 -7.67 0.40
CA GLN A 214 16.56 -6.95 -0.02
C GLN A 214 15.37 -7.27 0.87
N VAL A 215 14.65 -6.23 1.30
CA VAL A 215 13.41 -6.37 2.10
C VAL A 215 12.24 -5.69 1.40
N VAL A 216 11.06 -6.26 1.62
CA VAL A 216 9.81 -5.73 1.07
C VAL A 216 8.92 -5.27 2.21
N THR A 217 8.39 -4.07 2.07
CA THR A 217 7.42 -3.49 3.00
C THR A 217 6.17 -3.05 2.25
N ALA A 218 5.12 -2.73 3.00
CA ALA A 218 3.96 -2.06 2.47
C ALA A 218 3.53 -0.93 3.42
N PHE A 219 2.89 0.09 2.87
CA PHE A 219 2.43 1.23 3.62
C PHE A 219 1.03 1.62 3.15
N MET A 220 0.11 1.80 4.11
CA MET A 220 -1.26 2.20 3.84
C MET A 220 -1.35 3.72 3.73
N ILE A 221 -1.77 4.18 2.56
CA ILE A 221 -2.04 5.58 2.25
C ILE A 221 -3.54 5.80 2.00
N HIS A 222 -3.97 7.04 2.01
CA HIS A 222 -5.31 7.43 1.57
C HIS A 222 -5.27 8.83 0.94
N PRO A 223 -6.20 9.16 0.03
CA PRO A 223 -6.35 10.52 -0.44
C PRO A 223 -6.79 11.45 0.71
N MET A 224 -6.19 12.63 0.82
CA MET A 224 -6.66 13.68 1.73
C MET A 224 -7.86 14.42 1.11
N THR A 225 -7.81 14.64 -0.20
CA THR A 225 -8.87 15.28 -0.98
C THR A 225 -9.26 14.44 -2.19
N LEU A 226 -10.38 14.79 -2.83
CA LEU A 226 -10.78 14.16 -4.08
C LEU A 226 -9.75 14.40 -5.20
N GLU A 227 -9.00 15.50 -5.16
CA GLU A 227 -7.92 15.73 -6.13
C GLU A 227 -6.82 14.68 -6.00
N ASN A 228 -6.48 14.27 -4.78
CA ASN A 228 -5.50 13.22 -4.55
C ASN A 228 -5.98 11.84 -5.01
N PHE A 229 -7.28 11.61 -5.02
CA PHE A 229 -7.87 10.38 -5.54
C PHE A 229 -7.56 10.17 -7.04
N TRP A 230 -7.42 11.27 -7.80
CA TRP A 230 -7.12 11.22 -9.24
C TRP A 230 -5.66 10.90 -9.57
N GLN A 231 -4.74 10.93 -8.60
CA GLN A 231 -3.34 10.54 -8.84
C GLN A 231 -3.20 9.10 -9.34
N SER A 232 -4.13 8.22 -8.94
CA SER A 232 -4.21 6.87 -9.48
C SER A 232 -4.81 6.90 -10.89
N ARG A 233 -3.98 6.56 -11.89
CA ARG A 233 -4.32 6.62 -13.32
C ARG A 233 -5.56 5.80 -13.66
N ARG A 234 -5.79 4.66 -12.98
CA ARG A 234 -7.00 3.84 -13.17
C ARG A 234 -8.31 4.55 -12.84
N PHE A 235 -8.25 5.65 -12.08
CA PHE A 235 -9.42 6.45 -11.69
C PHE A 235 -9.42 7.87 -12.28
N ALA A 236 -8.27 8.37 -12.74
CA ALA A 236 -8.12 9.72 -13.30
C ALA A 236 -9.09 10.04 -14.45
N TRP A 237 -9.53 9.04 -15.22
CA TRP A 237 -10.50 9.22 -16.31
C TRP A 237 -11.87 9.73 -15.85
N MET A 238 -12.22 9.57 -14.57
CA MET A 238 -13.48 10.10 -14.01
C MET A 238 -13.42 11.59 -13.72
N LYS A 239 -12.21 12.16 -13.48
CA LYS A 239 -12.03 13.59 -13.20
C LYS A 239 -12.73 14.50 -14.23
N PRO A 240 -12.50 14.39 -15.55
CA PRO A 240 -13.19 15.23 -16.53
C PRO A 240 -14.71 15.03 -16.57
N LEU A 241 -15.23 13.89 -16.11
CA LEU A 241 -16.67 13.65 -16.02
C LEU A 241 -17.27 14.33 -14.79
N VAL A 242 -16.52 14.37 -13.68
CA VAL A 242 -16.88 15.12 -12.48
C VAL A 242 -16.83 16.62 -12.74
N ASP A 243 -15.75 17.11 -13.35
CA ASP A 243 -15.57 18.54 -13.68
C ASP A 243 -16.68 19.05 -14.62
N ARG A 244 -17.23 18.18 -15.48
CA ARG A 244 -18.35 18.49 -16.38
C ARG A 244 -19.74 18.28 -15.76
N GLY A 245 -19.81 17.85 -14.50
CA GLY A 245 -21.07 17.56 -13.81
C GLY A 245 -21.82 16.31 -14.31
N VAL A 246 -21.19 15.46 -15.12
CA VAL A 246 -21.78 14.19 -15.61
C VAL A 246 -21.88 13.16 -14.49
N ILE A 247 -20.89 13.15 -13.60
CA ILE A 247 -20.85 12.33 -12.38
C ILE A 247 -20.72 13.28 -11.20
N SER A 248 -21.54 13.08 -10.16
CA SER A 248 -21.41 13.88 -8.94
C SER A 248 -20.26 13.40 -8.06
N GLU A 249 -19.61 14.32 -7.34
CA GLU A 249 -18.57 13.97 -6.36
C GLU A 249 -19.08 12.97 -5.31
N ALA A 250 -20.33 13.12 -4.86
CA ALA A 250 -20.97 12.20 -3.92
C ALA A 250 -21.03 10.76 -4.46
N SER A 251 -21.21 10.60 -5.78
CA SER A 251 -21.20 9.27 -6.41
C SER A 251 -19.80 8.66 -6.38
N VAL A 252 -18.77 9.47 -6.63
CA VAL A 252 -17.37 9.02 -6.56
C VAL A 252 -17.00 8.64 -5.13
N ARG A 253 -17.35 9.47 -4.14
CA ARG A 253 -17.12 9.18 -2.72
C ARG A 253 -17.76 7.85 -2.30
N ARG A 254 -19.04 7.65 -2.65
CA ARG A 254 -19.76 6.40 -2.37
C ARG A 254 -19.12 5.19 -3.07
N MET A 255 -18.62 5.37 -4.30
CA MET A 255 -17.87 4.32 -4.98
C MET A 255 -16.57 4.01 -4.24
N ALA A 256 -15.82 5.03 -3.83
CA ALA A 256 -14.53 4.90 -3.16
C ALA A 256 -14.62 4.13 -1.83
N GLU A 257 -15.68 4.35 -1.04
CA GLU A 257 -15.98 3.60 0.19
C GLU A 257 -16.13 2.09 -0.04
N ASN A 258 -16.60 1.70 -1.22
CA ASN A 258 -16.81 0.30 -1.60
C ASN A 258 -15.56 -0.38 -2.17
N LEU A 259 -14.54 0.38 -2.57
CA LEU A 259 -13.30 -0.16 -3.10
C LEU A 259 -12.50 -0.87 -2.00
N ARG A 260 -12.00 -2.06 -2.33
CA ARG A 260 -11.06 -2.80 -1.48
C ARG A 260 -9.66 -2.20 -1.59
N PRO A 261 -8.79 -2.45 -0.59
CA PRO A 261 -7.39 -2.07 -0.68
C PRO A 261 -6.74 -2.60 -1.96
N MET A 262 -5.96 -1.75 -2.62
CA MET A 262 -5.23 -2.08 -3.83
C MET A 262 -3.83 -1.44 -3.79
N LYS A 263 -2.87 -2.06 -4.48
CA LYS A 263 -1.57 -1.42 -4.74
C LYS A 263 -1.78 -0.35 -5.80
N VAL A 264 -1.50 0.90 -5.43
CA VAL A 264 -1.59 2.08 -6.30
C VAL A 264 -0.22 2.64 -6.63
N GLY A 265 0.77 2.41 -5.77
CA GLY A 265 2.13 2.89 -5.98
C GLY A 265 3.20 2.03 -5.33
N GLU A 266 4.44 2.48 -5.48
CA GLU A 266 5.61 1.87 -4.86
C GLU A 266 6.78 2.84 -4.75
N LEU A 267 7.60 2.64 -3.73
CA LEU A 267 8.87 3.31 -3.52
C LEU A 267 10.02 2.40 -3.94
N HIS A 268 10.97 2.96 -4.70
CA HIS A 268 12.16 2.30 -5.23
C HIS A 268 13.42 3.11 -4.95
N GLY A 269 14.59 2.52 -5.19
CA GLY A 269 15.86 3.24 -5.12
C GLY A 269 16.37 3.52 -3.70
N ILE A 270 15.69 2.97 -2.69
CA ILE A 270 16.11 3.05 -1.29
C ILE A 270 17.21 2.01 -1.06
N LYS A 271 18.41 2.48 -0.76
CA LYS A 271 19.54 1.63 -0.42
C LYS A 271 20.23 2.19 0.81
N THR A 272 20.22 1.43 1.89
CA THR A 272 20.82 1.86 3.16
C THR A 272 22.35 1.95 3.03
N ASN A 273 22.98 2.67 3.96
CA ASN A 273 24.44 2.75 4.06
C ASN A 273 25.10 1.36 4.24
N GLU A 274 24.36 0.40 4.80
CA GLU A 274 24.78 -1.00 4.97
C GLU A 274 24.53 -1.86 3.72
N GLY A 275 24.06 -1.25 2.63
CA GLY A 275 23.86 -1.90 1.33
C GLY A 275 22.52 -2.62 1.17
N LYS A 276 21.62 -2.55 2.16
CA LYS A 276 20.31 -3.20 2.11
C LYS A 276 19.35 -2.42 1.23
N GLU A 277 18.73 -3.10 0.28
CA GLU A 277 17.73 -2.52 -0.62
C GLU A 277 16.33 -2.67 -0.02
N ILE A 278 15.53 -1.60 -0.06
CA ILE A 278 14.17 -1.59 0.47
C ILE A 278 13.20 -1.25 -0.66
N ARG A 279 12.17 -2.08 -0.85
CA ARG A 279 11.02 -1.74 -1.69
C ARG A 279 9.78 -1.63 -0.84
N CYS A 280 9.02 -0.54 -1.01
CA CYS A 280 7.79 -0.31 -0.25
C CYS A 280 6.60 -0.21 -1.19
N TYR A 281 5.60 -1.07 -1.03
CA TYR A 281 4.35 -0.96 -1.78
C TYR A 281 3.41 0.05 -1.11
N LEU A 282 2.86 0.98 -1.91
CA LEU A 282 1.85 1.92 -1.46
C LEU A 282 0.46 1.33 -1.72
N LEU A 283 -0.23 0.99 -0.63
CA LEU A 283 -1.58 0.42 -0.67
C LEU A 283 -2.60 1.49 -0.34
N SER A 284 -3.70 1.53 -1.08
CA SER A 284 -4.79 2.46 -0.83
C SER A 284 -6.12 1.74 -0.86
N SER A 285 -6.92 1.94 0.19
CA SER A 285 -8.38 1.87 0.13
C SER A 285 -8.79 3.33 0.16
N PRO A 286 -9.34 3.90 -0.93
CA PRO A 286 -9.38 5.35 -1.10
C PRO A 286 -10.48 6.05 -0.26
N LEU A 287 -10.48 5.80 1.05
CA LEU A 287 -11.33 6.45 2.03
C LEU A 287 -10.83 7.88 2.24
N LEU A 288 -11.75 8.83 2.25
CA LEU A 288 -11.45 10.23 2.58
C LEU A 288 -11.49 10.44 4.11
N PRO A 289 -10.88 11.52 4.63
CA PRO A 289 -10.75 11.75 6.07
C PRO A 289 -12.05 11.65 6.87
N ASP A 290 -13.18 12.10 6.30
CA ASP A 290 -14.50 12.04 6.91
C ASP A 290 -14.94 10.61 7.27
N VAL A 291 -14.60 9.63 6.42
CA VAL A 291 -14.99 8.22 6.62
C VAL A 291 -14.32 7.61 7.85
N PHE A 292 -13.10 8.03 8.21
CA PHE A 292 -12.40 7.51 9.39
C PHE A 292 -13.10 7.91 10.69
N ARG A 293 -13.68 9.11 10.72
CA ARG A 293 -14.45 9.61 11.86
C ARG A 293 -15.86 9.01 11.88
N ASP A 294 -16.52 8.99 10.73
CA ASP A 294 -17.94 8.68 10.64
C ASP A 294 -18.19 7.15 10.57
N GLN A 295 -17.22 6.37 10.08
CA GLN A 295 -17.30 4.92 9.90
C GLN A 295 -16.00 4.19 10.34
N PRO A 296 -15.58 4.27 11.62
CA PRO A 296 -14.31 3.71 12.10
C PRO A 296 -14.22 2.18 11.95
N ASP A 297 -15.35 1.46 12.05
CA ASP A 297 -15.41 0.02 11.82
C ASP A 297 -15.09 -0.36 10.38
N LEU A 298 -15.56 0.44 9.41
CA LEU A 298 -15.23 0.23 8.00
C LEU A 298 -13.74 0.46 7.78
N ALA A 299 -13.19 1.55 8.31
CA ALA A 299 -11.75 1.82 8.23
C ALA A 299 -10.93 0.67 8.83
N THR A 300 -11.34 0.12 9.98
CA THR A 300 -10.67 -1.04 10.60
C THR A 300 -10.71 -2.28 9.72
N ARG A 301 -11.86 -2.58 9.13
CA ARG A 301 -11.97 -3.69 8.17
C ARG A 301 -11.08 -3.48 6.94
N ARG A 302 -11.03 -2.26 6.39
CA ARG A 302 -10.15 -1.93 5.25
C ARG A 302 -8.67 -2.04 5.60
N ALA A 303 -8.26 -1.64 6.81
CA ALA A 303 -6.89 -1.80 7.28
C ALA A 303 -6.50 -3.29 7.40
N ILE A 304 -7.41 -4.15 7.89
CA ILE A 304 -7.20 -5.61 7.95
C ILE A 304 -7.11 -6.21 6.54
N GLU A 305 -7.99 -5.81 5.62
CA GLU A 305 -7.91 -6.21 4.20
C GLU A 305 -6.58 -5.76 3.58
N GLY A 306 -6.09 -4.57 3.93
CA GLY A 306 -4.82 -4.00 3.46
C GLY A 306 -3.61 -4.76 4.00
N ALA A 307 -3.64 -5.15 5.28
CA ALA A 307 -2.62 -5.98 5.90
C ALA A 307 -2.55 -7.36 5.24
N ARG A 308 -3.70 -7.99 4.96
CA ARG A 308 -3.74 -9.25 4.21
C ARG A 308 -3.18 -9.09 2.80
N LEU A 309 -3.52 -8.01 2.10
CA LEU A 309 -2.94 -7.67 0.80
C LEU A 309 -1.41 -7.48 0.90
N ALA A 310 -0.91 -6.76 1.91
CA ALA A 310 0.51 -6.58 2.14
C ALA A 310 1.24 -7.91 2.35
N GLN A 311 0.70 -8.80 3.18
CA GLN A 311 1.22 -10.15 3.38
C GLN A 311 1.20 -10.95 2.05
N GLU A 312 0.11 -10.87 1.30
CA GLU A 312 -0.03 -11.48 -0.03
C GLU A 312 0.90 -10.83 -1.09
N LEU A 313 1.47 -9.66 -0.85
CA LEU A 313 2.49 -9.04 -1.69
C LEU A 313 3.92 -9.38 -1.22
N GLY A 314 4.04 -10.09 -0.10
CA GLY A 314 5.32 -10.47 0.50
C GLY A 314 5.95 -9.35 1.33
N ALA A 315 5.17 -8.41 1.85
CA ALA A 315 5.69 -7.44 2.81
C ALA A 315 6.00 -8.12 4.16
N GLU A 316 7.10 -7.72 4.78
CA GLU A 316 7.50 -8.16 6.14
C GLU A 316 6.94 -7.20 7.21
N VAL A 317 6.75 -5.93 6.83
CA VAL A 317 6.23 -4.87 7.68
C VAL A 317 5.15 -4.09 6.92
N PHE A 318 4.04 -3.79 7.61
CA PHE A 318 2.94 -2.97 7.12
C PHE A 318 2.72 -1.76 8.01
N GLY A 319 2.96 -0.58 7.45
CA GLY A 319 2.75 0.70 8.14
C GLY A 319 1.36 1.26 7.90
N LEU A 320 0.77 1.85 8.95
CA LEU A 320 -0.51 2.56 8.90
C LEU A 320 -0.26 4.06 8.94
N GLY A 321 -0.36 4.73 7.79
CA GLY A 321 -0.09 6.17 7.66
C GLY A 321 -1.28 7.07 7.93
N ALA A 322 -1.01 8.33 8.30
CA ALA A 322 -2.02 9.38 8.48
C ALA A 322 -3.24 8.91 9.29
N PHE A 323 -4.47 9.02 8.77
CA PHE A 323 -5.67 8.60 9.48
C PHE A 323 -5.76 7.08 9.72
N TRP A 324 -4.99 6.25 8.99
CA TRP A 324 -4.90 4.82 9.29
C TRP A 324 -4.18 4.54 10.61
N SER A 325 -3.29 5.43 11.06
CA SER A 325 -2.49 5.23 12.28
C SER A 325 -3.33 5.12 13.55
N VAL A 326 -4.57 5.63 13.53
CA VAL A 326 -5.50 5.61 14.67
C VAL A 326 -6.54 4.50 14.61
N VAL A 327 -6.64 3.81 13.47
CA VAL A 327 -7.64 2.76 13.21
C VAL A 327 -7.36 1.51 14.02
N GLY A 328 -8.42 0.79 14.41
CA GLY A 328 -8.30 -0.52 15.08
C GLY A 328 -7.44 -0.48 16.35
N ASN A 329 -7.77 0.44 17.27
CA ASN A 329 -6.99 0.70 18.47
C ASN A 329 -5.51 1.02 18.19
N LYS A 330 -5.27 1.94 17.23
CA LYS A 330 -3.93 2.30 16.74
C LYS A 330 -3.12 1.09 16.25
N GLY A 331 -3.77 0.25 15.44
CA GLY A 331 -3.18 -0.91 14.77
C GLY A 331 -3.20 -2.23 15.56
N VAL A 332 -3.66 -2.24 16.82
CA VAL A 332 -3.72 -3.46 17.65
C VAL A 332 -4.68 -4.49 17.05
N ASP A 333 -5.86 -4.06 16.62
CA ASP A 333 -6.87 -4.98 16.05
C ASP A 333 -6.40 -5.52 14.68
N VAL A 334 -5.66 -4.71 13.92
CA VAL A 334 -5.07 -5.10 12.64
C VAL A 334 -3.98 -6.17 12.86
N GLN A 335 -3.11 -5.96 13.85
CA GLN A 335 -2.08 -6.93 14.23
C GLN A 335 -2.69 -8.25 14.69
N ALA A 336 -3.77 -8.21 15.48
CA ALA A 336 -4.46 -9.41 15.94
C ALA A 336 -5.10 -10.21 14.78
N ALA A 337 -5.60 -9.51 13.75
CA ALA A 337 -6.22 -10.13 12.59
C ALA A 337 -5.21 -10.72 11.57
N VAL A 338 -3.95 -10.26 11.59
CA VAL A 338 -2.86 -10.71 10.72
C VAL A 338 -1.58 -10.88 11.56
N PRO A 339 -1.49 -11.93 12.39
CA PRO A 339 -0.42 -12.07 13.39
C PRO A 339 0.98 -12.27 12.81
N ASP A 340 1.09 -12.83 11.61
CA ASP A 340 2.38 -13.13 10.97
C ASP A 340 3.00 -11.91 10.24
N LEU A 341 2.29 -10.77 10.18
CA LEU A 341 2.77 -9.54 9.57
C LEU A 341 3.07 -8.50 10.65
N THR A 342 4.23 -7.86 10.58
CA THR A 342 4.57 -6.80 11.54
C THR A 342 3.77 -5.54 11.22
N ILE A 343 2.92 -5.08 12.14
CA ILE A 343 2.14 -3.85 11.98
C ILE A 343 2.78 -2.72 12.78
N THR A 344 2.90 -1.53 12.19
CA THR A 344 3.25 -0.31 12.94
C THR A 344 2.38 0.87 12.56
N ASN A 345 2.10 1.75 13.52
CA ASN A 345 1.46 3.05 13.29
C ASN A 345 2.48 4.21 13.15
N GLY A 346 3.79 3.94 13.30
CA GLY A 346 4.85 4.92 13.04
C GLY A 346 5.06 6.01 14.10
N GLY A 347 4.43 5.87 15.28
CA GLY A 347 4.43 6.90 16.32
C GLY A 347 5.78 7.15 16.99
N ALA A 348 6.64 6.13 17.09
CA ALA A 348 7.93 6.24 17.77
C ALA A 348 8.93 7.07 16.96
N TYR A 349 9.10 6.78 15.68
CA TYR A 349 10.04 7.53 14.87
C TYR A 349 9.51 8.92 14.51
N THR A 350 8.19 9.12 14.39
CA THR A 350 7.61 10.48 14.32
C THR A 350 7.99 11.32 15.53
N SER A 351 7.94 10.72 16.74
CA SER A 351 8.44 11.41 17.94
C SER A 351 9.97 11.59 17.93
N GLY A 352 10.68 10.66 17.29
CA GLY A 352 12.12 10.67 17.11
C GLY A 352 12.61 11.77 16.18
N THR A 353 11.90 12.04 15.07
CA THR A 353 12.27 13.11 14.13
C THR A 353 12.21 14.47 14.79
N ILE A 354 11.23 14.72 15.66
CA ILE A 354 11.17 15.94 16.48
C ILE A 354 12.43 16.07 17.35
N LYS A 355 12.80 14.97 18.03
CA LYS A 355 13.99 14.92 18.87
C LYS A 355 15.28 15.15 18.07
N ALA A 356 15.33 14.66 16.82
CA ALA A 356 16.48 14.79 15.94
C ALA A 356 16.57 16.18 15.26
N ALA A 357 15.44 16.77 14.87
CA ALA A 357 15.39 18.02 14.11
C ALA A 357 15.64 19.27 14.97
N ILE A 358 15.05 19.33 16.18
CA ILE A 358 15.12 20.53 17.03
C ILE A 358 16.56 21.04 17.25
N PRO A 359 17.55 20.19 17.61
CA PRO A 359 18.93 20.66 17.77
C PRO A 359 19.55 21.24 16.48
N GLY A 360 19.17 20.74 15.31
CA GLY A 360 19.57 21.29 14.02
C GLY A 360 18.96 22.68 13.79
N ILE A 361 17.65 22.79 13.94
CA ILE A 361 16.90 24.05 13.80
C ILE A 361 17.47 25.15 14.69
N LEU A 362 17.72 24.83 15.98
CA LEU A 362 18.24 25.80 16.94
C LEU A 362 19.66 26.26 16.60
N ARG A 363 20.55 25.34 16.20
CA ARG A 363 21.90 25.69 15.74
C ARG A 363 21.87 26.57 14.48
N HIS A 364 21.01 26.26 13.52
CA HIS A 364 20.85 27.09 12.32
C HIS A 364 20.29 28.47 12.65
N PHE A 365 19.36 28.54 13.60
CA PHE A 365 18.79 29.81 14.08
C PHE A 365 19.87 30.69 14.75
N GLU A 366 20.74 30.12 15.57
CA GLU A 366 21.91 30.82 16.13
C GLU A 366 22.93 31.21 15.07
N GLY A 367 23.20 30.31 14.12
CA GLY A 367 24.12 30.56 12.99
C GLY A 367 23.65 31.70 12.07
N ALA A 368 22.35 31.99 12.03
CA ALA A 368 21.78 33.16 11.36
C ALA A 368 21.95 34.48 12.16
N GLY A 369 22.73 34.47 13.25
CA GLY A 369 23.02 35.63 14.09
C GLY A 369 21.94 35.99 15.10
N ARG A 370 20.99 35.09 15.37
CA ARG A 370 19.87 35.32 16.30
C ARG A 370 20.17 34.65 17.65
N ASN A 371 19.80 35.30 18.75
CA ASN A 371 20.11 34.81 20.09
C ASN A 371 18.94 34.02 20.68
N LEU A 372 19.12 32.72 20.95
CA LEU A 372 18.07 31.88 21.53
C LEU A 372 17.60 32.36 22.90
N ARG A 373 18.51 32.81 23.78
CA ARG A 373 18.16 33.31 25.12
C ARG A 373 17.28 34.57 25.09
N GLN A 374 17.25 35.27 23.96
CA GLN A 374 16.37 36.43 23.75
C GLN A 374 15.16 36.10 22.86
N ALA A 375 15.15 34.91 22.24
CA ALA A 375 14.08 34.50 21.34
C ALA A 375 12.83 34.08 22.11
N THR A 376 11.69 34.28 21.45
CA THR A 376 10.38 33.78 21.91
C THR A 376 9.97 32.57 21.08
N ALA A 377 9.62 31.47 21.74
CA ALA A 377 9.09 30.27 21.09
C ALA A 377 7.57 30.14 21.30
N GLY A 378 6.80 30.04 20.22
CA GLY A 378 5.38 29.68 20.25
C GLY A 378 5.21 28.17 20.12
N ILE A 379 4.47 27.54 21.04
CA ILE A 379 4.14 26.11 21.00
C ILE A 379 2.65 25.94 20.80
N VAL A 380 2.25 25.53 19.60
CA VAL A 380 0.85 25.39 19.20
C VAL A 380 0.39 23.94 19.39
N GLY A 381 -0.77 23.77 20.03
CA GLY A 381 -1.30 22.44 20.37
C GLY A 381 -0.76 21.90 21.70
N ALA A 382 -0.27 22.76 22.59
CA ALA A 382 0.46 22.41 23.81
C ALA A 382 -0.34 21.61 24.87
N ASN A 383 -1.66 21.42 24.71
CA ASN A 383 -2.41 20.43 25.48
C ASN A 383 -2.06 18.98 25.08
N GLY A 384 -1.51 18.78 23.88
CA GLY A 384 -1.14 17.49 23.30
C GLY A 384 0.25 17.02 23.73
N VAL A 385 0.46 15.69 23.70
CA VAL A 385 1.69 15.06 24.18
C VAL A 385 2.91 15.45 23.33
N VAL A 386 2.73 15.55 22.01
CA VAL A 386 3.79 15.90 21.06
C VAL A 386 4.27 17.34 21.28
N ALA A 387 3.36 18.31 21.14
CA ALA A 387 3.65 19.72 21.36
C ALA A 387 4.23 19.99 22.77
N PHE A 388 3.71 19.32 23.80
CA PHE A 388 4.27 19.45 25.15
C PHE A 388 5.69 18.86 25.28
N GLY A 389 5.98 17.76 24.57
CA GLY A 389 7.34 17.21 24.46
C GLY A 389 8.31 18.19 23.79
N ILE A 390 7.85 18.89 22.74
CA ILE A 390 8.59 20.00 22.12
C ILE A 390 8.83 21.12 23.14
N ALA A 391 7.80 21.56 23.85
CA ALA A 391 7.91 22.61 24.87
C ALA A 391 8.95 22.27 25.94
N ARG A 392 9.00 21.01 26.40
CA ARG A 392 10.03 20.54 27.35
C ARG A 392 11.45 20.63 26.81
N THR A 393 11.63 20.44 25.51
CA THR A 393 12.93 20.47 24.84
C THR A 393 13.37 21.90 24.53
N ILE A 394 12.42 22.78 24.17
CA ILE A 394 12.66 24.17 23.80
C ILE A 394 12.79 25.08 25.00
N ALA A 395 11.98 24.90 26.05
CA ALA A 395 11.93 25.82 27.18
C ALA A 395 13.31 26.12 27.78
N PRO A 396 14.20 25.14 28.05
CA PRO A 396 15.53 25.43 28.63
C PRO A 396 16.47 26.25 27.73
N GLN A 397 16.13 26.41 26.44
CA GLN A 397 16.99 26.99 25.42
C GLN A 397 16.61 28.43 25.08
N VAL A 398 15.35 28.84 25.33
CA VAL A 398 14.83 30.15 24.94
C VAL A 398 14.52 31.07 26.11
N GLY A 399 14.36 32.37 25.86
CA GLY A 399 13.99 33.37 26.88
C GLY A 399 12.52 33.34 27.26
N LYS A 400 11.64 33.06 26.29
CA LYS A 400 10.18 33.03 26.49
C LYS A 400 9.54 31.88 25.71
N VAL A 401 8.57 31.20 26.31
CA VAL A 401 7.71 30.21 25.67
C VAL A 401 6.25 30.62 25.81
N ILE A 402 5.57 30.74 24.68
CA ILE A 402 4.12 30.95 24.59
C ILE A 402 3.48 29.60 24.26
N MET A 403 2.81 29.00 25.23
CA MET A 403 2.07 27.75 25.04
C MET A 403 0.63 28.05 24.65
N ILE A 404 0.17 27.47 23.55
CA ILE A 404 -1.16 27.70 22.99
C ILE A 404 -1.94 26.40 22.96
N GLY A 405 -3.15 26.43 23.51
CA GLY A 405 -4.03 25.27 23.61
C GLY A 405 -5.51 25.65 23.56
N ARG A 406 -6.38 24.65 23.58
CA ARG A 406 -7.85 24.81 23.60
C ARG A 406 -8.44 24.73 25.00
N ASP A 407 -7.76 24.03 25.91
CA ASP A 407 -8.17 23.83 27.29
C ASP A 407 -7.16 24.52 28.21
N MET A 408 -7.55 25.68 28.74
CA MET A 408 -6.68 26.51 29.58
C MET A 408 -6.28 25.79 30.88
N GLU A 409 -7.18 25.04 31.49
CA GLU A 409 -6.91 24.36 32.77
C GLU A 409 -5.86 23.25 32.59
N ARG A 410 -6.00 22.45 31.53
CA ARG A 410 -5.00 21.43 31.17
C ARG A 410 -3.68 22.05 30.72
N LEU A 411 -3.74 23.19 30.03
CA LEU A 411 -2.56 23.91 29.56
C LEU A 411 -1.74 24.43 30.74
N GLU A 412 -2.39 25.08 31.70
CA GLU A 412 -1.72 25.62 32.88
C GLU A 412 -1.11 24.54 33.78
N ARG A 413 -1.80 23.39 33.93
CA ARG A 413 -1.21 22.23 34.62
C ARG A 413 0.11 21.79 33.96
N SER A 414 0.16 21.78 32.64
CA SER A 414 1.35 21.39 31.88
C SER A 414 2.43 22.47 31.98
N ALA A 415 2.08 23.74 31.83
CA ALA A 415 2.99 24.88 31.94
C ALA A 415 3.65 24.98 33.32
N ASN A 416 2.93 24.67 34.40
CA ASN A 416 3.49 24.63 35.75
C ASN A 416 4.64 23.63 35.90
N THR A 417 4.64 22.54 35.13
CA THR A 417 5.76 21.60 35.15
C THR A 417 7.00 22.16 34.44
N LEU A 418 6.81 22.95 33.37
CA LEU A 418 7.89 23.65 32.67
C LEU A 418 8.47 24.80 33.50
N ARG A 419 7.63 25.61 34.16
CA ARG A 419 8.08 26.68 35.06
C ARG A 419 8.99 26.16 36.19
N ARG A 420 8.75 24.93 36.65
CA ARG A 420 9.62 24.25 37.65
C ARG A 420 10.95 23.78 37.04
N ALA A 421 10.93 23.34 35.79
CA ALA A 421 12.10 22.76 35.12
C ALA A 421 13.01 23.80 34.45
N ALA A 422 12.46 24.90 33.93
CA ALA A 422 13.16 25.97 33.23
C ALA A 422 12.89 27.31 33.92
N LYS A 423 13.66 27.60 34.98
CA LYS A 423 13.46 28.79 35.85
C LYS A 423 13.81 30.10 35.17
N ASP A 424 14.72 30.06 34.19
CA ASP A 424 15.24 31.24 33.49
C ASP A 424 14.42 31.58 32.24
N THR A 425 13.27 30.93 32.05
CA THR A 425 12.41 31.07 30.87
C THR A 425 11.02 31.52 31.29
N GLU A 426 10.53 32.59 30.68
CA GLU A 426 9.16 33.06 30.89
C GLU A 426 8.18 32.09 30.19
N ILE A 427 7.29 31.45 30.95
CA ILE A 427 6.27 30.53 30.40
C ILE A 427 4.89 31.18 30.47
N VAL A 428 4.35 31.55 29.30
CA VAL A 428 3.03 32.14 29.11
C VAL A 428 2.09 31.09 28.53
N THR A 429 0.85 31.04 29.01
CA THR A 429 -0.20 30.17 28.45
C THR A 429 -1.34 31.02 27.91
N THR A 430 -1.89 30.62 26.77
CA THR A 430 -3.01 31.33 26.14
C THR A 430 -3.84 30.39 25.28
N THR A 431 -5.06 30.80 24.97
CA THR A 431 -5.92 30.16 23.98
C THR A 431 -6.01 30.95 22.67
N SER A 432 -5.39 32.15 22.61
CA SER A 432 -5.37 32.98 21.40
C SER A 432 -4.10 32.78 20.59
N TYR A 433 -4.27 32.51 19.29
CA TYR A 433 -3.20 32.41 18.32
C TYR A 433 -2.54 33.76 18.00
N ASP A 434 -3.19 34.90 18.28
CA ASP A 434 -2.64 36.25 18.01
C ASP A 434 -1.30 36.50 18.72
N THR A 435 -1.09 35.84 19.86
CA THR A 435 0.15 35.92 20.64
C THR A 435 1.37 35.35 19.90
N LEU A 436 1.15 34.54 18.84
CA LEU A 436 2.24 34.06 17.98
C LEU A 436 2.98 35.18 17.25
N ARG A 437 2.40 36.38 17.14
CA ARG A 437 3.08 37.57 16.58
C ARG A 437 4.35 37.95 17.34
N GLU A 438 4.51 37.49 18.58
CA GLU A 438 5.72 37.70 19.36
C GLU A 438 6.82 36.66 19.05
N ALA A 439 6.46 35.49 18.53
CA ALA A 439 7.34 34.34 18.42
C ALA A 439 8.35 34.45 17.26
N ASP A 440 9.63 34.20 17.54
CA ASP A 440 10.69 34.03 16.54
C ASP A 440 10.72 32.62 15.96
N LEU A 441 10.39 31.64 16.80
CA LEU A 441 10.30 30.22 16.50
C LEU A 441 8.90 29.75 16.83
N ILE A 442 8.21 29.11 15.91
CA ILE A 442 6.88 28.55 16.12
C ILE A 442 6.98 27.04 15.90
N PHE A 443 6.52 26.25 16.86
CA PHE A 443 6.42 24.81 16.74
C PHE A 443 4.96 24.41 16.87
N SER A 444 4.39 23.74 15.88
CA SER A 444 2.99 23.31 15.87
C SER A 444 2.87 21.81 15.79
N ALA A 445 1.98 21.25 16.62
CA ALA A 445 1.53 19.87 16.52
C ALA A 445 0.10 19.79 17.05
N THR A 446 -0.89 20.04 16.20
CA THR A 446 -2.31 19.94 16.55
C THR A 446 -2.98 18.69 15.97
N SER A 447 -4.23 18.50 16.36
CA SER A 447 -5.14 17.51 15.77
C SER A 447 -6.29 18.20 15.03
N ASP A 448 -6.14 19.49 14.70
CA ASP A 448 -7.16 20.23 13.98
C ASP A 448 -7.17 19.77 12.51
N PRO A 449 -8.34 19.50 11.91
CA PRO A 449 -8.39 19.17 10.49
C PRO A 449 -8.09 20.37 9.57
N ASN A 450 -8.11 21.60 10.09
CA ASN A 450 -7.84 22.82 9.33
C ASN A 450 -6.57 23.52 9.83
N PRO A 451 -5.90 24.29 8.97
CA PRO A 451 -4.84 25.19 9.42
C PRO A 451 -5.32 26.16 10.48
N VAL A 452 -4.47 26.42 11.48
CA VAL A 452 -4.73 27.34 12.60
C VAL A 452 -3.73 28.49 12.64
N ILE A 453 -2.59 28.37 11.94
CA ILE A 453 -1.58 29.43 11.81
C ILE A 453 -1.72 30.06 10.43
N PHE A 454 -2.00 31.36 10.41
CA PHE A 454 -2.22 32.18 9.22
C PHE A 454 -1.26 33.39 9.22
N PRO A 455 -1.10 34.13 8.11
CA PRO A 455 -0.17 35.26 8.01
C PRO A 455 -0.31 36.28 9.15
N GLU A 456 -1.55 36.55 9.58
CA GLU A 456 -1.84 37.46 10.68
C GLU A 456 -1.32 36.98 12.04
N HIS A 457 -0.95 35.71 12.20
CA HIS A 457 -0.38 35.17 13.44
C HIS A 457 1.16 35.22 13.45
N VAL A 458 1.80 35.51 12.31
CA VAL A 458 3.24 35.29 12.12
C VAL A 458 3.95 36.62 11.91
N LYS A 459 5.07 36.84 12.62
CA LYS A 459 5.92 38.01 12.40
C LYS A 459 6.94 37.79 11.27
N PRO A 460 7.40 38.86 10.59
CA PRO A 460 8.47 38.76 9.61
C PRO A 460 9.72 38.09 10.17
N GLY A 461 10.34 37.22 9.37
CA GLY A 461 11.52 36.47 9.75
C GLY A 461 11.28 35.27 10.68
N ALA A 462 10.03 34.95 11.05
CA ALA A 462 9.75 33.82 11.94
C ALA A 462 10.05 32.47 11.27
N TRP A 463 10.53 31.51 12.06
CA TRP A 463 10.72 30.13 11.61
C TRP A 463 9.61 29.27 12.19
N ILE A 464 8.90 28.55 11.33
CA ILE A 464 7.75 27.72 11.70
C ILE A 464 8.12 26.26 11.44
N PHE A 465 8.07 25.44 12.47
CA PHE A 465 8.22 24.00 12.41
C PHE A 465 6.85 23.33 12.57
N ASP A 466 6.29 22.83 11.48
CA ASP A 466 4.92 22.33 11.42
C ASP A 466 4.85 20.80 11.36
N GLU A 467 4.57 20.17 12.51
CA GLU A 467 4.34 18.73 12.66
C GLU A 467 2.88 18.33 12.40
N GLY A 468 1.99 19.29 12.14
CA GLY A 468 0.59 19.06 11.83
C GLY A 468 0.42 18.23 10.55
N ARG A 469 -0.39 17.17 10.62
CA ARG A 469 -0.86 16.41 9.45
C ARG A 469 -2.36 16.11 9.59
N PRO A 470 -3.27 16.85 8.93
CA PRO A 470 -3.05 17.98 7.99
C PRO A 470 -2.24 19.15 8.59
N ALA A 471 -1.57 19.94 7.73
CA ALA A 471 -0.69 21.03 8.15
C ALA A 471 -1.39 22.05 9.07
N ASP A 472 -0.74 22.42 10.18
CA ASP A 472 -1.26 23.43 11.10
C ASP A 472 -1.06 24.85 10.57
N ALA A 473 -0.03 25.04 9.73
CA ALA A 473 0.24 26.32 9.07
C ALA A 473 -0.34 26.34 7.66
N HIS A 474 -1.11 27.39 7.37
CA HIS A 474 -1.60 27.64 6.03
C HIS A 474 -0.45 28.09 5.12
N GLU A 475 -0.41 27.64 3.86
CA GLU A 475 0.71 27.92 2.94
C GLU A 475 0.98 29.42 2.76
N SER A 476 -0.05 30.26 2.86
CA SER A 476 0.09 31.72 2.75
C SER A 476 0.96 32.36 3.84
N VAL A 477 1.34 31.64 4.91
CA VAL A 477 2.34 32.16 5.86
C VAL A 477 3.69 32.48 5.17
N LEU A 478 3.97 31.86 4.03
CA LEU A 478 5.14 32.15 3.20
C LEU A 478 5.10 33.54 2.55
N ASP A 479 3.92 34.17 2.47
CA ASP A 479 3.77 35.54 1.97
C ASP A 479 4.33 36.58 2.95
N VAL A 480 4.54 36.19 4.22
CA VAL A 480 5.13 37.05 5.24
C VAL A 480 6.65 37.13 5.04
N PRO A 481 7.23 38.35 4.92
CA PRO A 481 8.65 38.49 4.56
C PRO A 481 9.61 37.75 5.49
N GLY A 482 10.50 36.96 4.88
CA GLY A 482 11.57 36.25 5.61
C GLY A 482 11.10 35.05 6.44
N VAL A 483 9.81 34.68 6.38
CA VAL A 483 9.33 33.47 7.06
C VAL A 483 9.93 32.22 6.43
N ARG A 484 10.31 31.26 7.28
CA ARG A 484 10.75 29.93 6.86
C ARG A 484 9.78 28.89 7.42
N LEU A 485 9.10 28.16 6.55
CA LEU A 485 8.27 27.01 6.93
C LEU A 485 9.10 25.73 6.78
N ILE A 486 9.27 25.01 7.88
CA ILE A 486 10.03 23.78 8.00
C ILE A 486 9.03 22.66 8.28
N PRO A 487 8.87 21.68 7.38
CA PRO A 487 7.89 20.63 7.55
C PRO A 487 8.38 19.62 8.60
N GLY A 488 7.58 19.42 9.64
CA GLY A 488 7.79 18.42 10.66
C GLY A 488 7.48 17.01 10.17
N GLY A 489 8.14 16.04 10.80
CA GLY A 489 7.94 14.61 10.53
C GLY A 489 8.28 14.17 9.10
N VAL A 490 9.17 14.90 8.41
CA VAL A 490 9.61 14.59 7.04
C VAL A 490 11.00 14.00 7.04
N VAL A 491 11.17 12.89 6.33
CA VAL A 491 12.41 12.12 6.28
C VAL A 491 12.78 11.84 4.84
N ARG A 492 14.05 12.01 4.48
CA ARG A 492 14.63 11.53 3.22
C ARG A 492 15.27 10.16 3.44
N PRO A 493 14.73 9.08 2.84
CA PRO A 493 15.39 7.79 2.85
C PRO A 493 16.72 7.84 2.08
N PRO A 494 17.70 7.01 2.44
CA PRO A 494 18.99 6.95 1.76
C PRO A 494 18.87 6.42 0.33
N GLY A 495 19.83 6.80 -0.51
CA GLY A 495 19.87 6.43 -1.91
C GLY A 495 19.18 7.47 -2.81
N GLY A 496 18.55 7.01 -3.88
CA GLY A 496 17.84 7.86 -4.84
C GLY A 496 16.38 7.48 -4.88
N MET A 497 15.68 7.63 -3.75
CA MET A 497 14.31 7.13 -3.61
C MET A 497 13.37 7.81 -4.59
N THR A 498 12.60 7.00 -5.35
CA THR A 498 11.57 7.50 -6.26
C THR A 498 10.22 6.87 -5.95
N SER A 499 9.15 7.59 -6.29
CA SER A 499 7.76 7.17 -6.16
C SER A 499 7.00 7.45 -7.45
N ASN A 500 6.04 6.60 -7.80
CA ASN A 500 5.12 6.85 -8.92
C ASN A 500 3.87 7.64 -8.52
N ILE A 501 3.72 7.96 -7.22
CA ILE A 501 2.65 8.78 -6.65
C ILE A 501 3.28 9.88 -5.79
N ASP A 502 2.71 11.09 -5.84
CA ASP A 502 3.11 12.16 -4.96
C ASP A 502 2.53 11.95 -3.55
N LEU A 503 3.41 11.67 -2.60
CA LEU A 503 3.06 11.50 -1.19
C LEU A 503 2.82 12.84 -0.47
N GLN A 504 3.09 13.98 -1.13
CA GLN A 504 2.92 15.34 -0.60
C GLN A 504 3.93 15.72 0.50
N PHE A 505 5.13 15.14 0.45
CA PHE A 505 6.23 15.41 1.39
C PHE A 505 7.48 15.99 0.70
N GLY A 506 7.39 16.28 -0.60
CA GLY A 506 8.52 16.69 -1.43
C GLY A 506 9.20 15.51 -2.13
N GLU A 507 9.92 15.82 -3.20
CA GLU A 507 10.63 14.81 -3.99
C GLU A 507 11.71 14.10 -3.14
N GLY A 508 11.74 12.77 -3.20
CA GLY A 508 12.68 11.96 -2.43
C GLY A 508 12.40 11.89 -0.92
N ALA A 509 11.29 12.45 -0.44
CA ALA A 509 10.92 12.47 0.97
C ALA A 509 9.66 11.66 1.28
N VAL A 510 9.57 11.19 2.52
CA VAL A 510 8.47 10.38 3.07
C VAL A 510 8.10 10.88 4.47
N PRO A 511 6.89 10.59 4.97
CA PRO A 511 6.58 10.87 6.37
C PRO A 511 7.37 9.94 7.31
N ALA A 512 7.66 10.42 8.51
CA ALA A 512 8.39 9.69 9.54
C ALA A 512 7.74 8.34 9.89
N CYS A 513 6.41 8.27 9.89
CA CYS A 513 5.68 7.00 10.11
C CYS A 513 5.95 5.95 9.01
N LEU A 514 6.16 6.38 7.77
CA LEU A 514 6.60 5.50 6.68
C LEU A 514 8.05 5.11 6.90
N ALA A 515 8.93 6.06 7.21
CA ALA A 515 10.34 5.76 7.49
C ALA A 515 10.51 4.75 8.63
N GLU A 516 9.68 4.79 9.68
CA GLU A 516 9.66 3.76 10.73
C GLU A 516 9.43 2.36 10.15
N THR A 517 8.47 2.23 9.23
CA THR A 517 8.14 0.98 8.54
C THR A 517 9.36 0.45 7.78
N LEU A 518 10.11 1.33 7.11
CA LEU A 518 11.32 0.98 6.38
C LEU A 518 12.45 0.56 7.32
N ILE A 519 12.65 1.28 8.42
CA ILE A 519 13.72 0.99 9.40
C ILE A 519 13.47 -0.36 10.10
N ILE A 520 12.23 -0.69 10.48
CA ILE A 520 11.91 -2.01 11.06
C ILE A 520 12.30 -3.13 10.10
N ALA A 521 11.95 -3.01 8.82
CA ALA A 521 12.31 -4.04 7.82
C ALA A 521 13.82 -4.08 7.55
N ALA A 522 14.47 -2.91 7.50
CA ALA A 522 15.90 -2.83 7.27
C ALA A 522 16.70 -3.52 8.39
N THR A 523 16.31 -3.28 9.64
CA THR A 523 16.96 -3.84 10.83
C THR A 523 16.54 -5.28 11.13
N GLY A 524 15.33 -5.69 10.72
CA GLY A 524 14.72 -6.95 11.14
C GLY A 524 14.19 -6.93 12.57
N GLU A 525 14.18 -5.77 13.23
CA GLU A 525 13.77 -5.62 14.63
C GLU A 525 12.25 -5.51 14.76
N HIS A 526 11.53 -6.55 14.33
CA HIS A 526 10.06 -6.61 14.27
C HIS A 526 9.36 -6.39 15.62
N HIS A 527 10.09 -6.54 16.73
CA HIS A 527 9.58 -6.29 18.08
C HIS A 527 9.57 -4.79 18.44
N ARG A 528 10.41 -3.96 17.81
CA ARG A 528 10.51 -2.51 18.00
C ARG A 528 9.46 -1.77 17.18
N LYS A 529 8.18 -2.15 17.31
CA LYS A 529 7.06 -1.57 16.55
C LYS A 529 6.22 -0.59 17.39
N SER A 530 5.57 0.35 16.73
CA SER A 530 4.61 1.26 17.38
C SER A 530 3.19 0.72 17.24
N LEU A 531 2.59 0.32 18.36
CA LEU A 531 1.20 -0.18 18.42
C LEU A 531 0.50 0.37 19.67
N GLY A 532 -0.79 0.65 19.52
CA GLY A 532 -1.59 1.16 20.64
C GLY A 532 -1.21 2.60 21.02
N PRO A 533 -1.66 3.07 22.20
CA PRO A 533 -1.54 4.46 22.60
C PRO A 533 -0.18 4.83 23.19
N GLN A 534 0.66 3.86 23.55
CA GLN A 534 1.92 4.08 24.25
C GLN A 534 3.10 4.09 23.27
N THR A 535 3.96 5.09 23.42
CA THR A 535 5.23 5.18 22.69
C THR A 535 6.36 5.08 23.71
N LEU A 536 7.16 4.01 23.65
CA LEU A 536 8.27 3.78 24.57
C LEU A 536 9.46 4.67 24.21
N THR A 537 10.05 5.34 25.19
CA THR A 537 11.22 6.21 24.98
C THR A 537 12.42 5.45 24.41
N GLU A 538 12.60 4.19 24.80
CA GLU A 538 13.63 3.32 24.22
C GLU A 538 13.45 3.11 22.71
N ASN A 539 12.21 2.96 22.23
CA ASN A 539 11.94 2.81 20.80
C ASN A 539 12.21 4.12 20.05
N ILE A 540 11.85 5.26 20.64
CA ILE A 540 12.18 6.58 20.07
C ILE A 540 13.70 6.70 19.86
N ASN A 541 14.49 6.37 20.89
CA ASN A 541 15.95 6.43 20.81
C ASN A 541 16.51 5.45 19.77
N PHE A 542 16.02 4.21 19.78
CA PHE A 542 16.39 3.19 18.81
C PHE A 542 16.17 3.69 17.38
N PHE A 543 14.99 4.24 17.07
CA PHE A 543 14.71 4.68 15.71
C PHE A 543 15.56 5.86 15.26
N VAL A 544 15.86 6.82 16.15
CA VAL A 544 16.77 7.93 15.84
C VAL A 544 18.17 7.42 15.51
N GLU A 545 18.72 6.52 16.35
CA GLU A 545 20.05 5.93 16.14
C GLU A 545 20.11 5.09 14.85
N GLN A 546 19.09 4.25 14.62
CA GLN A 546 19.05 3.38 13.45
C GLN A 546 18.80 4.16 12.17
N ALA A 547 18.01 5.24 12.21
CA ALA A 547 17.85 6.13 11.08
C ALA A 547 19.18 6.71 10.62
N GLU A 548 19.95 7.29 11.54
CA GLU A 548 21.28 7.85 11.25
C GLU A 548 22.23 6.78 10.70
N ARG A 549 22.29 5.62 11.35
CA ARG A 549 23.12 4.48 10.91
C ARG A 549 22.79 4.04 9.49
N LEU A 550 21.50 3.93 9.17
CA LEU A 550 21.03 3.45 7.87
C LEU A 550 21.07 4.54 6.79
N GLY A 551 21.22 5.81 7.15
CA GLY A 551 21.32 6.95 6.24
C GLY A 551 20.00 7.70 5.98
N PHE A 552 19.02 7.57 6.87
CA PHE A 552 17.79 8.36 6.81
C PHE A 552 18.05 9.75 7.40
N GLU A 553 17.68 10.79 6.67
CA GLU A 553 17.90 12.19 7.06
C GLU A 553 16.57 12.86 7.38
N VAL A 554 16.49 13.52 8.55
CA VAL A 554 15.32 14.34 8.90
C VAL A 554 15.47 15.69 8.20
N VAL A 555 14.39 16.17 7.57
CA VAL A 555 14.39 17.49 6.92
C VAL A 555 14.23 18.58 7.99
N ASP A 556 15.18 19.50 8.08
CA ASP A 556 15.25 20.56 9.11
C ASP A 556 15.47 22.00 8.60
#